data_AF-A0A9E0Y690-F1
#
_entry.id   AF-A0A9E0Y690-F1
#
_cell.length_a   1.000
_cell.length_b   1.000
_cell.length_c   1.000
_cell.angle_alpha   90.00
_cell.angle_beta   90.00
_cell.angle_gamma   90.00
#
_symmetry.space_group_name_H-M   'P 1'
#
loop_
_entity.id
_entity.type
_entity.pdbx_description
1 polymer ?
#
loop_
_entity_poly.entity_id
_entity_poly.type
_entity_poly.pdbx_seq_one_letter_code
_entity_poly.pdbx_strand_id
1 'polypeptide(L)' 'MADPESASALYNVRRREIYRRIENGTVHFIENADGTLLVCCRSLRDEA' A
#
# COMPACT_ATOMS: atom_id res chain seq x y z
N MET A 1 -4.72 -0.47 -8.13
CA MET A 1 -4.30 -1.25 -6.95
C MET A 1 -2.98 -1.91 -7.30
N ALA A 2 -2.05 -2.01 -6.36
CA ALA A 2 -0.78 -2.71 -6.53
C ALA A 2 -0.42 -3.39 -5.21
N ASP A 3 0.29 -4.52 -5.24
CA ASP A 3 0.82 -5.12 -4.03
C ASP A 3 1.91 -4.21 -3.39
N PRO A 4 2.24 -4.39 -2.10
CA PRO A 4 3.24 -3.55 -1.42
C PRO A 4 4.63 -3.53 -2.08
N GLU A 5 5.04 -4.61 -2.76
CA GLU A 5 6.34 -4.68 -3.44
C GLU A 5 6.33 -3.84 -4.72
N SER A 6 5.32 -4.03 -5.57
CA SER A 6 5.11 -3.21 -6.77
C SER A 6 4.91 -1.74 -6.43
N ALA A 7 4.11 -1.44 -5.40
CA ALA A 7 3.89 -0.08 -4.92
C ALA A 7 5.18 0.57 -4.40
N SER A 8 6.04 -0.21 -3.72
CA SER A 8 7.33 0.27 -3.25
C SER A 8 8.24 0.70 -4.40
N ALA A 9 8.31 -0.11 -5.46
CA ALA A 9 9.08 0.21 -6.66
C ALA A 9 8.52 1.42 -7.42
N LEU A 10 7.20 1.51 -7.57
CA LEU A 10 6.55 2.56 -8.36
C LEU A 10 6.53 3.93 -7.68
N TYR A 11 6.46 3.97 -6.35
CA TYR A 11 6.27 5.22 -5.59
C TYR A 11 7.50 5.59 -4.74
N ASN A 12 8.59 4.81 -4.83
CA ASN A 12 9.80 4.98 -4.01
C ASN A 12 9.50 5.06 -2.50
N VAL A 13 8.45 4.37 -2.05
CA VAL A 13 8.05 4.24 -0.65
C VAL A 13 8.58 2.92 -0.14
N ARG A 14 9.17 2.86 1.07
CA ARG A 14 9.65 1.59 1.63
C ARG A 14 8.47 0.66 1.93
N ARG A 15 8.57 -0.64 1.62
CA ARG A 15 7.51 -1.63 1.96
C ARG A 15 7.01 -1.51 3.40
N ARG A 16 7.92 -1.36 4.38
CA ARG A 16 7.55 -1.21 5.80
C ARG A 16 6.72 0.04 6.09
N GLU A 17 6.94 1.12 5.33
CA GLU A 17 6.12 2.33 5.41
C GLU A 17 4.71 2.08 4.90
N ILE A 18 4.58 1.33 3.81
CA ILE A 18 3.28 0.94 3.25
C ILE A 18 2.49 0.13 4.28
N TYR A 19 3.10 -0.88 4.91
CA TYR A 19 2.44 -1.65 5.97
C TYR A 19 2.05 -0.80 7.19
N ARG A 20 2.92 0.13 7.61
CA ARG A 20 2.61 1.06 8.71
C ARG A 20 1.41 1.95 8.38
N ARG A 21 1.29 2.43 7.14
CA ARG A 21 0.15 3.22 6.68
C ARG A 21 -1.14 2.40 6.64
N ILE A 22 -1.05 1.11 6.31
CA ILE A 22 -2.17 0.17 6.39
C ILE A 22 -2.64 0.01 7.84
N GLU A 23 -1.71 -0.29 8.75
CA GLU A 23 -1.98 -0.46 10.19
C GLU A 23 -2.57 0.81 10.83
N ASN A 24 -2.11 1.98 10.38
CA ASN A 24 -2.62 3.28 10.84
C ASN A 24 -3.91 3.72 10.13
N GLY A 25 -4.39 2.98 9.13
CA GLY A 25 -5.59 3.32 8.36
C GLY A 25 -5.43 4.54 7.45
N THR A 26 -4.21 4.94 7.10
CA THR A 26 -3.93 6.14 6.28
C THR A 26 -3.82 5.85 4.78
N VAL A 27 -3.86 4.58 4.38
CA VAL A 27 -3.92 4.16 2.98
C VAL A 27 -5.07 3.19 2.77
N HIS A 28 -5.79 3.33 1.65
CA HIS A 28 -6.79 2.34 1.28
C HIS A 28 -6.11 1.05 0.82
N PHE A 29 -6.58 -0.07 1.33
CA PHE A 29 -6.12 -1.39 0.95
C PHE A 29 -7.30 -2.37 0.83
N ILE A 30 -7.07 -3.46 0.12
CA ILE A 30 -7.95 -4.63 0.08
C ILE A 30 -7.09 -5.88 0.31
N GLU A 31 -7.66 -6.84 1.02
CA GLU A 31 -7.09 -8.18 1.18
C GLU A 31 -8.01 -9.17 0.45
N ASN A 32 -7.45 -9.89 -0.50
CA ASN A 32 -8.17 -10.92 -1.24
C ASN A 32 -8.30 -12.19 -0.39
N ALA A 33 -9.24 -13.06 -0.74
CA ALA A 33 -9.48 -14.32 -0.04
C ALA A 33 -8.27 -15.28 -0.04
N ASP A 34 -7.31 -15.08 -0.95
CA ASP A 34 -6.06 -15.82 -1.04
C ASP A 34 -4.91 -15.24 -0.18
N GLY A 35 -5.18 -14.18 0.59
CA GLY A 35 -4.19 -13.49 1.41
C GLY A 35 -3.38 -12.44 0.64
N THR A 36 -3.68 -12.19 -0.64
CA THR A 36 -3.01 -11.14 -1.40
C THR A 36 -3.45 -9.76 -0.90
N LEU A 37 -2.49 -8.96 -0.47
CA LEU A 37 -2.70 -7.58 -0.05
C LEU A 37 -2.46 -6.63 -1.22
N LEU A 38 -3.43 -5.75 -1.51
CA LEU A 38 -3.29 -4.72 -2.52
C LEU A 38 -3.56 -3.34 -1.91
N VAL A 39 -2.72 -2.38 -2.23
CA VAL A 39 -2.86 -0.98 -1.81
C VAL A 39 -3.31 -0.08 -2.96
N CYS A 40 -4.08 0.94 -2.62
CA CYS A 40 -4.48 1.98 -3.56
C CYS A 40 -3.34 2.98 -3.76
N CYS A 41 -2.79 2.99 -4.97
CA CYS A 41 -1.69 3.87 -5.33
C CYS A 41 -2.03 5.37 -5.23
N ARG A 42 -3.31 5.73 -5.37
CA ARG A 42 -3.77 7.11 -5.25
C ARG A 42 -3.68 7.59 -3.79
N SER A 43 -4.28 6.85 -2.86
CA SER A 43 -4.16 7.16 -1.43
C SER A 43 -2.72 7.06 -0.92
N LEU A 44 -1.89 6.22 -1.55
CA LEU A 44 -0.47 6.13 -1.21
C LEU A 44 0.30 7.42 -1.58
N ARG A 45 -0.10 8.11 -2.65
CA ARG A 45 0.50 9.36 -3.10
C ARG A 45 -0.02 10.59 -2.34
N ASP A 46 -1.28 10.57 -1.92
CA ASP A 46 -1.94 11.72 -1.29
C ASP A 46 -1.41 12.05 0.13
N GLU A 47 -0.57 11.19 0.73
CA GLU A 47 0.24 11.49 1.92
C GLU A 47 1.66 11.98 1.56
N ALA A 48 1.74 13.12 0.86
CA ALA A 48 2.98 13.85 0.59
C ALA A 48 2.92 15.27 1.14
#